data_AF-A0AA90YCE6-F1
#
_entry.id   AF-A0AA90YCE6-F1
#
_cell.length_a   1.000
_cell.length_b   1.000
_cell.length_c   1.000
_cell.angle_alpha   90.00
_cell.angle_beta   90.00
_cell.angle_gamma   90.00
#
_symmetry.space_group_name_H-M   'P 1'
#
loop_
_entity.id
_entity.type
_entity.pdbx_description
1 polymer ?
#
loop_
_entity_poly.entity_id
_entity_poly.type
_entity_poly.pdbx_seq_one_letter_code
_entity_poly.pdbx_strand_id
1 'polypeptide(L)'
;MRYFNARRFIIATTLLIASAAQAGKLSIVIDDFGYRPQNENKILQMPLPISVAILPNAPYAREMAVKAHNQGREILIHLPMAPLSKQPLERDTLQPSMSSEEIQRIIRQAVNNVPYASGMNNHMGSAMTSSLSGMQKVMQVLEHYQLYFLDSVTIGNSQASKAADGTRVKVIKRKVFLDDSQNEAAIRLQFNRAVELARRNGSAIAIGHPHPATIKVLQQMLPQLPSDIVLVRPSALLNEPVTHSSGTTSSGKSTPREPTKNDRLKAIKQCKAKAHYVPEKIYADRMFGIIGESLMQSPAVTFIQRYWQPHFMPAVPVDEPKVDEPTTHQPKTDTP
;
A
#
# COMPACT_ATOMS: atom_id res chain seq x y z
N MET A 1 14.37 -20.48 47.06
CA MET A 1 13.30 -20.43 46.02
C MET A 1 12.58 -19.08 45.98
N ARG A 2 13.28 -17.95 45.76
CA ARG A 2 12.62 -16.62 45.61
C ARG A 2 13.16 -15.75 44.47
N TYR A 3 14.22 -16.18 43.79
CA TYR A 3 14.85 -15.41 42.70
C TYR A 3 14.46 -15.85 41.28
N PHE A 4 13.74 -16.98 41.13
CA PHE A 4 13.40 -17.53 39.81
C PHE A 4 12.16 -16.85 39.16
N ASN A 5 11.29 -16.25 39.97
CA ASN A 5 10.05 -15.62 39.50
C ASN A 5 10.24 -14.16 39.03
N ALA A 6 11.30 -13.48 39.48
CA ALA A 6 11.57 -12.09 39.10
C ALA A 6 12.10 -11.93 37.67
N ARG A 7 12.91 -12.89 37.18
CA ARG A 7 13.47 -12.86 35.81
C ARG A 7 12.41 -13.07 34.71
N ARG A 8 11.40 -13.91 34.96
CA ARG A 8 10.29 -14.15 34.00
C ARG A 8 9.37 -12.94 33.88
N PHE A 9 9.17 -12.20 34.99
CA PHE A 9 8.41 -10.96 34.97
C PHE A 9 9.15 -9.85 34.21
N ILE A 10 10.47 -9.72 34.33
CA ILE A 10 11.23 -8.69 33.61
C ILE A 10 11.22 -8.93 32.09
N ILE A 11 11.35 -10.19 31.65
CA ILE A 11 11.31 -10.55 30.22
C ILE A 11 9.91 -10.37 29.61
N ALA A 12 8.85 -10.71 30.35
CA ALA A 12 7.46 -10.45 29.91
C ALA A 12 7.14 -8.95 29.86
N THR A 13 7.72 -8.15 30.77
CA THR A 13 7.50 -6.69 30.79
C THR A 13 8.28 -5.98 29.68
N THR A 14 9.49 -6.42 29.31
CA THR A 14 10.22 -5.86 28.15
C THR A 14 9.61 -6.27 26.81
N LEU A 15 8.97 -7.43 26.70
CA LEU A 15 8.22 -7.83 25.49
C LEU A 15 6.92 -7.03 25.31
N LEU A 16 6.31 -6.55 26.40
CA LEU A 16 5.10 -5.69 26.38
C LEU A 16 5.39 -4.21 26.13
N ILE A 17 6.64 -3.75 26.31
CA ILE A 17 7.06 -2.36 26.01
C ILE A 17 7.48 -2.19 24.54
N ALA A 18 7.72 -3.29 23.81
CA ALA A 18 7.93 -3.26 22.37
C ALA A 18 6.59 -3.27 21.60
N SER A 19 5.65 -2.40 21.98
CA SER A 19 4.80 -1.81 20.96
C SER A 19 5.75 -1.01 20.08
N ALA A 20 6.30 -1.62 19.04
CA ALA A 20 7.00 -0.87 18.02
C ALA A 20 6.01 0.18 17.53
N ALA A 21 6.17 1.42 17.97
CA ALA A 21 5.44 2.54 17.44
C ALA A 21 5.84 2.61 15.97
N GLN A 22 5.06 1.94 15.12
CA GLN A 22 5.36 1.87 13.72
C GLN A 22 5.15 3.28 13.17
N ALA A 23 6.25 3.93 12.81
CA ALA A 23 6.21 5.29 12.29
C ALA A 23 5.24 5.34 11.10
N GLY A 24 4.38 6.37 11.09
CA GLY A 24 3.41 6.56 10.02
C GLY A 24 4.14 6.80 8.70
N LYS A 25 3.79 6.05 7.66
CA LYS A 25 4.43 6.15 6.35
C LYS A 25 3.73 7.22 5.51
N LEU A 26 4.42 8.30 5.18
CA LEU A 26 3.91 9.33 4.30
C LEU A 26 4.57 9.21 2.92
N SER A 27 3.77 8.96 1.89
CA SER A 27 4.20 9.04 0.50
C SER A 27 3.72 10.34 -0.11
N ILE A 28 4.61 11.07 -0.79
CA ILE A 28 4.28 12.30 -1.52
C ILE A 28 4.64 12.08 -2.99
N VAL A 29 3.68 12.30 -3.88
CA VAL A 29 3.86 12.27 -5.33
C VAL A 29 3.59 13.67 -5.89
N ILE A 30 4.47 14.15 -6.77
CA ILE A 30 4.28 15.42 -7.46
C ILE A 30 3.97 15.15 -8.93
N ASP A 31 2.75 15.47 -9.32
CA ASP A 31 2.17 15.29 -10.65
C ASP A 31 2.61 16.40 -11.62
N ASP A 32 2.19 16.31 -12.89
CA ASP A 32 2.42 17.29 -13.96
C ASP A 32 3.88 17.69 -14.21
N PHE A 33 4.81 16.73 -14.13
CA PHE A 33 6.17 16.92 -14.61
C PHE A 33 6.26 16.89 -16.14
N GLY A 34 7.23 17.64 -16.68
CA GLY A 34 7.63 17.64 -18.08
C GLY A 34 7.36 18.96 -18.82
N TYR A 35 6.77 19.96 -18.14
CA TYR A 35 6.44 21.26 -18.74
C TYR A 35 7.19 22.43 -18.10
N ARG A 36 7.64 22.29 -16.85
CA ARG A 36 8.18 23.40 -16.04
C ARG A 36 9.52 23.01 -15.39
N PRO A 37 10.61 22.83 -16.17
CA PRO A 37 11.89 22.36 -15.64
C PRO A 37 12.41 23.19 -14.46
N GLN A 38 12.19 24.51 -14.45
CA GLN A 38 12.62 25.37 -13.34
C GLN A 38 12.00 24.99 -11.99
N ASN A 39 10.71 24.66 -11.97
CA ASN A 39 9.99 24.26 -10.76
C ASN A 39 10.23 22.80 -10.43
N GLU A 40 10.21 21.94 -11.45
CA GLU A 40 10.46 20.51 -11.34
C GLU A 40 11.87 20.24 -10.78
N ASN A 41 12.88 21.01 -11.20
CA ASN A 41 14.24 20.90 -10.65
C ASN A 41 14.32 21.24 -9.15
N LYS A 42 13.45 22.12 -8.63
CA LYS A 42 13.36 22.39 -7.18
C LYS A 42 12.76 21.20 -6.43
N ILE A 43 11.78 20.52 -7.02
CA ILE A 43 11.24 19.26 -6.48
C ILE A 43 12.32 18.17 -6.48
N LEU A 44 13.12 18.07 -7.55
CA LEU A 44 14.21 17.09 -7.64
C LEU A 44 15.35 17.32 -6.62
N GLN A 45 15.39 18.48 -5.94
CA GLN A 45 16.29 18.76 -4.82
C GLN A 45 15.70 18.36 -3.45
N MET A 46 14.42 18.01 -3.39
CA MET A 46 13.76 17.52 -2.17
C MET A 46 14.17 16.05 -1.87
N PRO A 47 13.89 15.53 -0.66
CA PRO A 47 14.27 14.16 -0.28
C PRO A 47 13.88 13.12 -1.35
N LEU A 48 14.78 12.15 -1.56
CA LEU A 48 14.63 11.10 -2.58
C LEU A 48 13.32 10.29 -2.50
N PRO A 49 12.69 10.08 -1.32
CA PRO A 49 11.39 9.38 -1.26
C PRO A 49 10.23 10.13 -1.94
N ILE A 50 10.33 11.44 -2.17
CA ILE A 50 9.30 12.17 -2.93
C ILE A 50 9.34 11.70 -4.37
N SER A 51 8.23 11.15 -4.84
CA SER A 51 8.13 10.57 -6.17
C SER A 51 7.54 11.57 -7.16
N VAL A 52 7.79 11.38 -8.44
CA VAL A 52 7.34 12.30 -9.49
C VAL A 52 6.49 11.56 -10.52
N ALA A 53 5.41 12.18 -10.97
CA ALA A 53 4.58 11.64 -12.04
C ALA A 53 4.68 12.53 -13.29
N ILE A 54 5.08 11.93 -14.40
CA ILE A 54 5.51 12.65 -15.62
C ILE A 54 4.47 12.48 -16.72
N LEU A 55 4.02 13.60 -17.30
CA LEU A 55 3.13 13.59 -18.45
C LEU A 55 3.89 13.08 -19.68
N PRO A 56 3.48 11.98 -20.32
CA PRO A 56 4.29 11.30 -21.35
C PRO A 56 4.49 12.12 -22.63
N ASN A 57 3.59 13.04 -22.93
CA ASN A 57 3.64 13.88 -24.13
C ASN A 57 4.18 15.29 -23.86
N ALA A 58 4.62 15.56 -22.63
CA ALA A 58 5.21 16.85 -22.29
C ALA A 58 6.62 16.99 -22.91
N PRO A 59 7.04 18.21 -23.29
CA PRO A 59 8.27 18.45 -24.05
C PRO A 59 9.53 17.94 -23.36
N TYR A 60 9.57 17.94 -22.03
CA TYR A 60 10.72 17.51 -21.24
C TYR A 60 10.50 16.16 -20.54
N ALA A 61 9.48 15.38 -20.93
CA ALA A 61 9.10 14.14 -20.25
C ALA A 61 10.27 13.16 -20.09
N ARG A 62 10.95 12.84 -21.20
CA ARG A 62 12.09 11.90 -21.20
C ARG A 62 13.28 12.44 -20.42
N GLU A 63 13.59 13.73 -20.58
CA GLU A 63 14.69 14.37 -19.84
C GLU A 63 14.45 14.30 -18.33
N MET A 64 13.25 14.68 -17.87
CA MET A 64 12.90 14.64 -16.45
C MET A 64 12.87 13.21 -15.91
N ALA A 65 12.42 12.23 -16.70
CA ALA A 65 12.45 10.81 -16.31
C ALA A 65 13.88 10.31 -16.11
N VAL A 66 14.78 10.55 -17.07
CA VAL A 66 16.20 10.18 -16.96
C VAL A 66 16.85 10.87 -15.76
N LYS A 67 16.58 12.17 -15.58
CA LYS A 67 17.13 12.94 -14.46
C LYS A 67 16.68 12.42 -13.10
N ALA A 68 15.38 12.15 -12.94
CA ALA A 68 14.84 11.56 -11.71
C ALA A 68 15.39 10.16 -11.45
N HIS A 69 15.51 9.33 -12.50
CA HIS A 69 16.05 7.98 -12.39
C HIS A 69 17.51 7.98 -11.92
N ASN A 70 18.34 8.86 -12.48
CA ASN A 70 19.75 9.00 -12.10
C ASN A 70 19.95 9.41 -10.63
N GLN A 71 18.93 9.99 -9.98
CA GLN A 71 18.93 10.28 -8.54
C GLN A 71 18.51 9.08 -7.68
N GLY A 72 17.96 8.02 -8.27
CA GLY A 72 17.30 6.92 -7.56
C GLY A 72 15.88 7.28 -7.08
N ARG A 73 15.22 8.25 -7.73
CA ARG A 73 13.86 8.69 -7.42
C ARG A 73 12.84 7.81 -8.15
N GLU A 74 11.73 7.48 -7.48
CA GLU A 74 10.64 6.72 -8.11
C GLU A 74 9.82 7.61 -9.05
N ILE A 75 9.50 7.05 -10.20
CA ILE A 75 8.84 7.72 -11.33
C ILE A 75 7.52 7.01 -11.61
N LEU A 76 6.47 7.79 -11.82
CA LEU A 76 5.20 7.32 -12.35
C LEU A 76 4.93 7.95 -13.72
N ILE A 77 4.18 7.24 -14.55
CA ILE A 77 3.55 7.83 -15.73
C ILE A 77 2.30 8.58 -15.26
N HIS A 78 2.23 9.89 -15.51
CA HIS A 78 1.02 10.67 -15.29
C HIS A 78 0.19 10.69 -16.57
N LEU A 79 -0.68 9.70 -16.75
CA LEU A 79 -1.35 9.49 -18.03
C LEU A 79 -2.63 10.33 -18.14
N PRO A 80 -2.79 11.15 -19.18
CA PRO A 80 -4.03 11.87 -19.44
C PRO A 80 -5.24 10.94 -19.59
N MET A 81 -6.30 11.25 -18.83
CA MET A 81 -7.55 10.51 -18.85
C MET A 81 -8.74 11.47 -18.91
N ALA A 82 -9.78 11.08 -19.65
CA ALA A 82 -10.92 11.94 -19.90
C ALA A 82 -11.64 12.34 -18.60
N PRO A 83 -11.84 13.65 -18.36
CA PRO A 83 -12.70 14.15 -17.29
C PRO A 83 -14.18 14.17 -17.72
N LEU A 84 -15.08 14.34 -16.75
CA LEU A 84 -16.50 14.64 -17.01
C LEU A 84 -16.72 16.08 -17.49
N SER A 85 -15.80 17.00 -17.17
CA SER A 85 -15.83 18.39 -17.64
C SER A 85 -15.38 18.50 -19.10
N LYS A 86 -15.75 19.60 -19.76
CA LYS A 86 -15.40 19.87 -21.18
C LYS A 86 -14.11 20.68 -21.34
N GLN A 87 -13.13 20.43 -20.49
CA GLN A 87 -11.86 21.15 -20.56
C GLN A 87 -10.97 20.63 -21.70
N PRO A 88 -10.00 21.45 -22.17
CA PRO A 88 -9.00 20.98 -23.13
C PRO A 88 -8.30 19.72 -22.63
N LEU A 89 -8.09 18.78 -23.55
CA LEU A 89 -7.45 17.51 -23.24
C LEU A 89 -6.00 17.51 -23.72
N GLU A 90 -5.12 16.91 -22.92
CA GLU A 90 -3.76 16.61 -23.34
C GLU A 90 -3.77 15.58 -24.50
N ARG A 91 -2.68 15.53 -25.26
CA ARG A 91 -2.52 14.54 -26.33
C ARG A 91 -2.57 13.12 -25.77
N ASP A 92 -3.16 12.21 -26.54
CA ASP A 92 -3.36 10.80 -26.17
C ASP A 92 -4.12 10.60 -24.85
N THR A 93 -5.10 11.48 -24.57
CA THR A 93 -6.01 11.30 -23.44
C THR A 93 -6.88 10.06 -23.60
N LEU A 94 -6.76 9.12 -22.65
CA LEU A 94 -7.58 7.91 -22.64
C LEU A 94 -9.06 8.23 -22.41
N GLN A 95 -9.93 7.64 -23.23
CA GLN A 95 -11.37 7.80 -23.16
C GLN A 95 -12.07 6.45 -22.96
N PRO A 96 -13.21 6.39 -22.23
CA PRO A 96 -13.95 5.15 -21.98
C PRO A 96 -14.33 4.36 -23.26
N SER A 97 -14.61 5.07 -24.34
CA SER A 97 -15.07 4.50 -25.62
C SER A 97 -13.95 3.91 -26.48
N MET A 98 -12.68 4.14 -26.14
CA MET A 98 -11.55 3.62 -26.93
C MET A 98 -11.54 2.09 -26.97
N SER A 99 -11.05 1.56 -28.10
CA SER A 99 -10.79 0.13 -28.23
C SER A 99 -9.57 -0.27 -27.38
N SER A 100 -9.42 -1.57 -27.14
CA SER A 100 -8.26 -2.09 -26.39
C SER A 100 -6.95 -1.82 -27.12
N GLU A 101 -6.96 -1.87 -28.45
CA GLU A 101 -5.79 -1.62 -29.31
C GLU A 101 -5.32 -0.17 -29.20
N GLU A 102 -6.26 0.78 -29.16
CA GLU A 102 -5.94 2.20 -29.02
C GLU A 102 -5.39 2.51 -27.62
N ILE A 103 -6.02 1.97 -26.57
CA ILE A 103 -5.48 2.07 -25.20
C ILE A 103 -4.08 1.46 -25.13
N GLN A 104 -3.85 0.31 -25.76
CA GLN A 104 -2.55 -0.35 -25.80
C GLN A 104 -1.50 0.50 -26.53
N ARG A 105 -1.87 1.11 -27.67
CA ARG A 105 -1.01 2.01 -28.43
C ARG A 105 -0.57 3.19 -27.58
N ILE A 106 -1.50 3.85 -26.91
CA ILE A 106 -1.25 5.01 -26.05
C ILE A 106 -0.35 4.64 -24.86
N ILE A 107 -0.68 3.57 -24.13
CA ILE A 107 0.11 3.15 -22.97
C ILE A 107 1.54 2.74 -23.38
N ARG A 108 1.70 2.05 -24.53
CA ARG A 108 3.01 1.70 -25.07
C ARG A 108 3.86 2.95 -25.35
N GLN A 109 3.27 3.96 -25.97
CA GLN A 109 3.96 5.23 -26.22
C GLN A 109 4.32 5.93 -24.90
N ALA A 110 3.41 5.93 -23.92
CA ALA A 110 3.66 6.54 -22.63
C ALA A 110 4.84 5.88 -21.88
N VAL A 111 4.91 4.55 -21.88
CA VAL A 111 6.03 3.79 -21.30
C VAL A 111 7.36 4.11 -22.01
N ASN A 112 7.34 4.25 -23.33
CA ASN A 112 8.54 4.60 -24.09
C ASN A 112 9.01 6.04 -23.81
N ASN A 113 8.08 6.97 -23.64
CA ASN A 113 8.38 8.38 -23.39
C ASN A 113 8.82 8.66 -21.96
N VAL A 114 8.34 7.86 -21.00
CA VAL A 114 8.68 7.96 -19.57
C VAL A 114 9.41 6.68 -19.13
N PRO A 115 10.70 6.53 -19.51
CA PRO A 115 11.47 5.37 -19.11
C PRO A 115 11.61 5.27 -17.59
N TYR A 116 11.87 4.06 -17.09
CA TYR A 116 12.10 3.75 -15.67
C TYR A 116 10.89 3.94 -14.74
N ALA A 117 9.71 4.21 -15.29
CA ALA A 117 8.49 4.28 -14.49
C ALA A 117 8.24 2.95 -13.75
N SER A 118 7.87 3.06 -12.48
CA SER A 118 7.49 1.92 -11.62
C SER A 118 5.98 1.80 -11.43
N GLY A 119 5.24 2.88 -11.74
CA GLY A 119 3.78 2.90 -11.72
C GLY A 119 3.19 3.89 -12.71
N MET A 120 1.85 3.99 -12.70
CA MET A 120 1.08 4.96 -13.47
C MET A 120 0.00 5.56 -12.57
N ASN A 121 -0.28 6.85 -12.71
CA ASN A 121 -1.48 7.49 -12.17
C ASN A 121 -2.24 8.24 -13.25
N ASN A 122 -3.47 8.65 -12.93
CA ASN A 122 -4.32 9.41 -13.84
C ASN A 122 -4.15 10.91 -13.66
N HIS A 123 -3.89 11.62 -14.77
CA HIS A 123 -4.12 13.05 -14.90
C HIS A 123 -5.59 13.27 -15.23
N MET A 124 -6.30 14.03 -14.39
CA MET A 124 -7.76 14.17 -14.46
C MET A 124 -8.48 12.81 -14.41
N GLY A 125 -9.28 12.45 -15.42
CA GLY A 125 -9.80 11.10 -15.53
C GLY A 125 -11.13 10.81 -14.86
N SER A 126 -11.92 11.80 -14.42
CA SER A 126 -13.19 11.51 -13.73
C SER A 126 -14.19 10.72 -14.59
N ALA A 127 -14.18 10.87 -15.92
CA ALA A 127 -15.00 10.03 -16.80
C ALA A 127 -14.36 8.65 -17.04
N MET A 128 -13.04 8.61 -17.30
CA MET A 128 -12.30 7.36 -17.54
C MET A 128 -12.34 6.44 -16.32
N THR A 129 -11.96 6.94 -15.14
CA THR A 129 -11.89 6.19 -13.89
C THR A 129 -13.27 5.76 -13.39
N SER A 130 -14.36 6.45 -13.78
CA SER A 130 -15.74 6.00 -13.50
C SER A 130 -16.18 4.82 -14.38
N SER A 131 -15.51 4.57 -15.51
CA SER A 131 -15.85 3.49 -16.44
C SER A 131 -15.14 2.19 -16.07
N LEU A 132 -15.89 1.21 -15.57
CA LEU A 132 -15.33 -0.11 -15.26
C LEU A 132 -14.73 -0.77 -16.50
N SER A 133 -15.46 -0.77 -17.62
CA SER A 133 -14.98 -1.40 -18.87
C SER A 133 -13.76 -0.68 -19.45
N GLY A 134 -13.71 0.65 -19.37
CA GLY A 134 -12.55 1.44 -19.79
C GLY A 134 -11.32 1.12 -18.94
N MET A 135 -11.48 1.13 -17.61
CA MET A 135 -10.39 0.82 -16.69
C MET A 135 -9.94 -0.64 -16.77
N GLN A 136 -10.83 -1.60 -17.03
CA GLN A 136 -10.44 -3.01 -17.22
C GLN A 136 -9.46 -3.17 -18.38
N LYS A 137 -9.73 -2.51 -19.51
CA LYS A 137 -8.80 -2.48 -20.66
C LYS A 137 -7.45 -1.87 -20.26
N VAL A 138 -7.46 -0.79 -19.47
CA VAL A 138 -6.23 -0.16 -18.96
C VAL A 138 -5.44 -1.11 -18.06
N MET A 139 -6.08 -1.80 -17.12
CA MET A 139 -5.39 -2.74 -16.22
C MET A 139 -4.83 -3.96 -16.96
N GLN A 140 -5.57 -4.49 -17.95
CA GLN A 140 -5.10 -5.55 -18.83
C GLN A 140 -3.84 -5.15 -19.60
N VAL A 141 -3.77 -3.91 -20.10
CA VAL A 141 -2.54 -3.45 -20.77
C VAL A 141 -1.41 -3.22 -19.77
N LEU A 142 -1.70 -2.60 -18.62
CA LEU A 142 -0.71 -2.28 -17.58
C LEU A 142 0.01 -3.51 -17.03
N GLU A 143 -0.68 -4.65 -16.88
CA GLU A 143 -0.08 -5.84 -16.29
C GLU A 143 1.12 -6.39 -17.10
N HIS A 144 1.17 -6.13 -18.40
CA HIS A 144 2.29 -6.51 -19.27
C HIS A 144 3.56 -5.70 -18.97
N TYR A 145 3.41 -4.51 -18.39
CA TYR A 145 4.52 -3.62 -18.03
C TYR A 145 4.92 -3.70 -16.56
N GLN A 146 4.25 -4.53 -15.76
CA GLN A 146 4.52 -4.71 -14.32
C GLN A 146 4.44 -3.38 -13.53
N LEU A 147 3.64 -2.43 -14.01
CA LEU A 147 3.38 -1.15 -13.34
C LEU A 147 2.23 -1.31 -12.35
N TYR A 148 2.36 -0.71 -11.16
CA TYR A 148 1.20 -0.50 -10.28
C TYR A 148 0.40 0.72 -10.75
N PHE A 149 -0.87 0.81 -10.32
CA PHE A 149 -1.72 1.97 -10.57
C PHE A 149 -1.95 2.76 -9.28
N LEU A 150 -1.63 4.05 -9.28
CA LEU A 150 -2.01 4.99 -8.24
C LEU A 150 -3.25 5.75 -8.70
N ASP A 151 -4.40 5.46 -8.10
CA ASP A 151 -5.63 6.20 -8.33
C ASP A 151 -5.54 7.57 -7.65
N SER A 152 -5.53 8.63 -8.46
CA SER A 152 -5.54 10.02 -7.98
C SER A 152 -6.90 10.42 -7.39
N VAL A 153 -7.93 9.57 -7.47
CA VAL A 153 -9.27 9.76 -6.91
C VAL A 153 -9.87 11.11 -7.32
N THR A 154 -9.94 11.35 -8.63
CA THR A 154 -10.58 12.55 -9.21
C THR A 154 -12.10 12.46 -9.21
N ILE A 155 -12.65 11.28 -8.86
CA ILE A 155 -14.06 11.03 -8.64
C ILE A 155 -14.25 9.98 -7.54
N GLY A 156 -15.28 10.14 -6.71
CA GLY A 156 -15.50 9.27 -5.54
C GLY A 156 -15.89 7.83 -5.86
N ASN A 157 -16.45 7.58 -7.05
CA ASN A 157 -16.88 6.26 -7.53
C ASN A 157 -15.88 5.62 -8.51
N SER A 158 -14.60 5.98 -8.44
CA SER A 158 -13.54 5.39 -9.26
C SER A 158 -13.58 3.86 -9.22
N GLN A 159 -13.53 3.25 -10.40
CA GLN A 159 -13.55 1.81 -10.63
C GLN A 159 -12.15 1.21 -10.71
N ALA A 160 -11.08 1.99 -10.52
CA ALA A 160 -9.70 1.53 -10.72
C ALA A 160 -9.37 0.24 -9.95
N SER A 161 -9.71 0.16 -8.65
CA SER A 161 -9.47 -1.06 -7.86
C SER A 161 -10.25 -2.26 -8.38
N LYS A 162 -11.55 -2.09 -8.67
CA LYS A 162 -12.40 -3.16 -9.18
C LYS A 162 -11.97 -3.62 -10.58
N ALA A 163 -11.49 -2.69 -11.40
CA ALA A 163 -10.99 -2.99 -12.73
C ALA A 163 -9.69 -3.80 -12.74
N ALA A 164 -8.92 -3.73 -11.64
CA ALA A 164 -7.70 -4.52 -11.47
C ALA A 164 -7.98 -5.96 -11.01
N ASP A 165 -9.21 -6.27 -10.57
CA ASP A 165 -9.61 -7.62 -10.21
C ASP A 165 -9.39 -8.58 -11.39
N GLY A 166 -8.67 -9.68 -11.14
CA GLY A 166 -8.30 -10.64 -12.18
C GLY A 166 -7.02 -10.30 -12.96
N THR A 167 -6.37 -9.17 -12.66
CA THR A 167 -5.04 -8.80 -13.18
C THR A 167 -3.98 -8.87 -12.08
N ARG A 168 -2.71 -8.71 -12.46
CA ARG A 168 -1.60 -8.56 -11.48
C ARG A 168 -1.36 -7.11 -11.04
N VAL A 169 -2.12 -6.13 -11.55
CA VAL A 169 -1.92 -4.72 -11.25
C VAL A 169 -2.35 -4.43 -9.81
N LYS A 170 -1.42 -3.92 -9.01
CA LYS A 170 -1.73 -3.42 -7.67
C LYS A 170 -2.27 -2.00 -7.76
N VAL A 171 -3.33 -1.70 -7.01
CA VAL A 171 -3.94 -0.38 -6.96
C VAL A 171 -3.78 0.23 -5.57
N ILE A 172 -3.16 1.40 -5.52
CA ILE A 172 -3.09 2.26 -4.33
C ILE A 172 -3.85 3.56 -4.58
N LYS A 173 -4.27 4.25 -3.52
CA LYS A 173 -5.14 5.43 -3.66
C LYS A 173 -4.56 6.64 -2.93
N ARG A 174 -4.66 7.80 -3.56
CA ARG A 174 -4.45 9.08 -2.90
C ARG A 174 -5.41 9.23 -1.72
N LYS A 175 -4.90 9.76 -0.60
CA LYS A 175 -5.69 10.15 0.58
C LYS A 175 -5.82 11.68 0.71
N VAL A 176 -4.83 12.44 0.27
CA VAL A 176 -4.82 13.91 0.36
C VAL A 176 -4.35 14.53 -0.96
N PHE A 177 -5.02 15.59 -1.39
CA PHE A 177 -4.57 16.46 -2.48
C PHE A 177 -4.01 17.72 -1.84
N LEU A 178 -2.74 18.02 -2.07
CA LEU A 178 -2.02 19.06 -1.34
C LEU A 178 -2.45 20.47 -1.77
N ASP A 179 -2.67 20.68 -3.06
CA ASP A 179 -2.72 22.00 -3.68
C ASP A 179 -3.92 22.21 -4.59
N ASP A 180 -5.10 21.77 -4.13
CA ASP A 180 -6.40 22.10 -4.74
C ASP A 180 -6.62 23.62 -4.90
N SER A 181 -5.92 24.40 -4.07
CA SER A 181 -5.71 25.83 -4.29
C SER A 181 -4.22 26.15 -4.20
N GLN A 182 -3.78 27.19 -4.90
CA GLN A 182 -2.40 27.69 -4.81
C GLN A 182 -2.16 28.59 -3.56
N ASN A 183 -2.97 28.44 -2.51
CA ASN A 183 -2.83 29.18 -1.26
C ASN A 183 -1.92 28.40 -0.30
N GLU A 184 -0.81 29.00 0.14
CA GLU A 184 0.17 28.34 1.02
C GLU A 184 -0.44 27.84 2.34
N ALA A 185 -1.36 28.57 2.96
CA ALA A 185 -1.99 28.16 4.23
C ALA A 185 -2.88 26.93 4.03
N ALA A 186 -3.64 26.89 2.92
CA ALA A 186 -4.44 25.72 2.56
C ALA A 186 -3.56 24.49 2.28
N ILE A 187 -2.42 24.68 1.60
CA ILE A 187 -1.46 23.60 1.33
C ILE A 187 -0.86 23.07 2.63
N ARG A 188 -0.50 23.94 3.59
CA ARG A 188 -0.03 23.51 4.92
C ARG A 188 -1.07 22.69 5.68
N LEU A 189 -2.34 23.11 5.62
CA LEU A 189 -3.43 22.36 6.23
C LEU A 189 -3.54 20.95 5.65
N GLN A 190 -3.45 20.83 4.32
CA GLN A 190 -3.48 19.53 3.64
C GLN A 190 -2.23 18.69 3.95
N PHE A 191 -1.05 19.29 4.02
CA PHE A 191 0.17 18.58 4.44
C PHE A 191 0.01 18.00 5.85
N ASN A 192 -0.43 18.81 6.82
CA ASN A 192 -0.67 18.36 8.19
C ASN A 192 -1.74 17.25 8.25
N ARG A 193 -2.81 17.38 7.45
CA ARG A 193 -3.82 16.34 7.30
C ARG A 193 -3.22 15.03 6.77
N ALA A 194 -2.29 15.08 5.82
CA ALA A 194 -1.62 13.89 5.30
C ALA A 194 -0.76 13.22 6.37
N VAL A 195 -0.03 14.00 7.16
CA VAL A 195 0.73 13.52 8.33
C VAL A 195 -0.20 12.84 9.35
N GLU A 196 -1.31 13.47 9.72
CA GLU A 196 -2.27 12.87 10.65
C GLU A 196 -2.90 11.59 10.12
N LEU A 197 -3.19 11.52 8.82
CA LEU A 197 -3.71 10.30 8.19
C LEU A 197 -2.67 9.19 8.16
N ALA A 198 -1.40 9.51 7.90
CA ALA A 198 -0.31 8.54 7.98
C ALA A 198 -0.18 7.98 9.40
N ARG A 199 -0.28 8.84 10.43
CA ARG A 199 -0.25 8.42 11.83
C ARG A 199 -1.44 7.54 12.21
N ARG A 200 -2.66 7.94 11.80
CA ARG A 200 -3.89 7.20 12.16
C ARG A 200 -4.02 5.87 11.43
N ASN A 201 -3.64 5.82 10.16
CA ASN A 201 -3.91 4.67 9.29
C ASN A 201 -2.67 3.80 9.04
N GLY A 202 -1.52 4.14 9.64
CA GLY A 202 -0.22 3.55 9.34
C GLY A 202 0.43 4.09 8.06
N SER A 203 -0.37 4.53 7.08
CA SER A 203 0.14 5.21 5.87
C SER A 203 -0.83 6.20 5.25
N ALA A 204 -0.29 7.15 4.48
CA ALA A 204 -1.06 8.03 3.61
C ALA A 204 -0.27 8.41 2.35
N ILE A 205 -0.99 8.56 1.23
CA ILE A 205 -0.47 9.10 -0.02
C ILE A 205 -1.03 10.50 -0.21
N ALA A 206 -0.16 11.49 -0.32
CA ALA A 206 -0.48 12.84 -0.73
C ALA A 206 0.01 13.09 -2.16
N ILE A 207 -0.80 13.79 -2.96
CA ILE A 207 -0.44 14.22 -4.31
C ILE A 207 -0.50 15.74 -4.38
N GLY A 208 0.46 16.36 -5.04
CA GLY A 208 0.42 17.78 -5.41
C GLY A 208 1.10 18.03 -6.75
N HIS A 209 1.37 19.28 -7.08
CA HIS A 209 1.93 19.72 -8.36
C HIS A 209 3.14 20.65 -8.14
N PRO A 210 3.99 20.88 -9.15
CA PRO A 210 5.17 21.74 -9.04
C PRO A 210 4.78 23.23 -9.12
N HIS A 211 3.76 23.64 -8.38
CA HIS A 211 3.39 25.03 -8.20
C HIS A 211 4.35 25.73 -7.23
N PRO A 212 4.64 27.04 -7.41
CA PRO A 212 5.50 27.79 -6.50
C PRO A 212 5.06 27.71 -5.04
N ALA A 213 3.76 27.81 -4.77
CA ALA A 213 3.20 27.71 -3.43
C ALA A 213 3.45 26.32 -2.81
N THR A 214 3.22 25.24 -3.58
CA THR A 214 3.46 23.85 -3.15
C THR A 214 4.94 23.62 -2.84
N ILE A 215 5.83 24.08 -3.72
CA ILE A 215 7.29 23.97 -3.53
C ILE A 215 7.71 24.66 -2.23
N LYS A 216 7.25 25.90 -2.02
CA LYS A 216 7.61 26.69 -0.83
C LYS A 216 7.12 26.02 0.46
N VAL A 217 5.90 25.51 0.48
CA VAL A 217 5.36 24.81 1.65
C VAL A 217 6.14 23.52 1.92
N LEU A 218 6.39 22.70 0.89
CA LEU A 218 7.17 21.47 1.04
C LEU A 218 8.59 21.73 1.54
N GLN A 219 9.29 22.73 1.00
CA GLN A 219 10.64 23.10 1.45
C GLN A 219 10.69 23.48 2.94
N GLN A 220 9.61 24.06 3.46
CA GLN A 220 9.53 24.45 4.86
C GLN A 220 9.05 23.32 5.78
N MET A 221 8.16 22.47 5.31
CA MET A 221 7.52 21.44 6.14
C MET A 221 8.28 20.12 6.17
N LEU A 222 8.96 19.73 5.09
CA LEU A 222 9.72 18.48 5.03
C LEU A 222 10.84 18.40 6.08
N PRO A 223 11.63 19.47 6.34
CA PRO A 223 12.63 19.45 7.41
C PRO A 223 12.02 19.39 8.82
N GLN A 224 10.73 19.73 8.96
CA GLN A 224 9.99 19.77 10.22
C GLN A 224 9.06 18.55 10.37
N LEU A 225 9.30 17.49 9.60
CA LEU A 225 8.52 16.27 9.73
C LEU A 225 8.66 15.70 11.13
N PRO A 226 7.54 15.33 11.79
CA PRO A 226 7.59 14.67 13.08
C PRO A 226 8.43 13.39 13.05
N SER A 227 9.14 13.08 14.14
CA SER A 227 10.01 11.90 14.24
C SER A 227 9.26 10.57 14.14
N ASP A 228 7.94 10.59 14.33
CA ASP A 228 7.06 9.43 14.17
C ASP A 228 6.51 9.27 12.74
N ILE A 229 7.00 10.04 11.78
CA ILE A 229 6.63 9.97 10.36
C ILE A 229 7.86 9.68 9.51
N VAL A 230 7.75 8.69 8.63
CA VAL A 230 8.80 8.35 7.66
C VAL A 230 8.30 8.60 6.25
N LEU A 231 9.08 9.35 5.47
CA LEU A 231 8.82 9.50 4.04
C LEU A 231 9.18 8.20 3.30
N VAL A 232 8.25 7.72 2.48
CA VAL A 232 8.45 6.52 1.65
C VAL A 232 8.02 6.77 0.21
N ARG A 233 8.54 5.96 -0.71
CA ARG A 233 8.06 5.92 -2.09
C ARG A 233 6.67 5.23 -2.14
N PRO A 234 5.79 5.57 -3.10
CA PRO A 234 4.49 4.92 -3.26
C PRO A 234 4.57 3.38 -3.36
N SER A 235 5.57 2.82 -4.03
CA SER A 235 5.74 1.37 -4.16
C SER A 235 5.92 0.64 -2.82
N ALA A 236 6.44 1.32 -1.79
CA ALA A 236 6.56 0.77 -0.45
C ALA A 236 5.20 0.53 0.23
N LEU A 237 4.11 1.06 -0.35
CA LEU A 237 2.75 0.98 0.19
C LEU A 237 1.87 -0.05 -0.54
N LEU A 238 2.40 -0.81 -1.51
CA LEU A 238 1.61 -1.75 -2.33
C LEU A 238 1.02 -2.92 -1.54
N ASN A 239 1.61 -3.27 -0.40
CA ASN A 239 1.18 -4.38 0.46
C ASN A 239 0.56 -3.90 1.77
N GLU A 240 0.37 -2.59 1.95
CA GLU A 240 -0.25 -2.05 3.16
C GLU A 240 -1.78 -2.31 3.11
N PRO A 241 -2.40 -2.68 4.25
CA PRO A 241 -3.84 -2.89 4.29
C PRO A 241 -4.56 -1.60 3.92
N VAL A 242 -5.33 -1.63 2.84
CA VAL A 242 -6.13 -0.50 2.38
C VAL A 242 -7.28 -0.31 3.38
N THR A 243 -7.12 0.60 4.32
CA THR A 243 -8.23 1.04 5.18
C THR A 243 -9.22 1.83 4.33
N HIS A 244 -10.30 1.18 3.96
CA HIS A 244 -11.48 1.82 3.42
C HIS A 244 -12.16 2.56 4.57
N SER A 245 -11.92 3.87 4.69
CA SER A 245 -12.82 4.72 5.46
C SER A 245 -14.13 4.79 4.70
N SER A 246 -15.03 3.82 4.94
CA SER A 246 -16.44 3.99 4.69
C SER A 246 -16.91 5.14 5.56
N GLY A 247 -17.03 6.32 4.96
CA GLY A 247 -17.67 7.45 5.59
C GLY A 247 -19.12 7.07 5.90
N THR A 248 -19.38 6.69 7.14
CA THR A 248 -20.72 6.69 7.70
C THR A 248 -21.18 8.15 7.70
N THR A 249 -22.00 8.51 6.71
CA THR A 249 -22.81 9.71 6.79
C THR A 249 -23.69 9.59 8.02
N SER A 250 -23.26 10.27 9.09
CA SER A 250 -24.11 10.60 10.23
C SER A 250 -25.28 11.43 9.71
N SER A 251 -26.39 10.75 9.40
CA SER A 251 -27.70 11.39 9.29
C SER A 251 -27.98 12.06 10.63
N GLY A 252 -27.82 13.39 10.65
CA GLY A 252 -28.31 14.22 11.74
C GLY A 252 -29.80 14.02 11.91
N LYS A 253 -30.24 13.83 13.15
CA LYS A 253 -31.64 13.75 13.56
C LYS A 253 -32.39 14.98 13.07
N SER A 254 -33.17 14.86 12.01
CA SER A 254 -34.30 15.76 11.74
C SER A 254 -35.57 15.12 12.29
N THR A 255 -36.30 15.89 13.08
CA THR A 255 -37.59 15.53 13.65
C THR A 255 -38.63 15.33 12.53
N PRO A 256 -39.56 14.36 12.63
CA PRO A 256 -40.55 14.11 11.58
C PRO A 256 -41.57 15.24 11.50
N ARG A 257 -41.74 15.81 10.30
CA ARG A 257 -42.86 16.69 9.94
C ARG A 257 -44.06 15.82 9.56
N GLU A 258 -45.22 16.17 10.10
CA GLU A 258 -46.50 15.49 9.93
C GLU A 258 -46.94 15.45 8.45
N PRO A 259 -47.37 14.29 7.90
CA PRO A 259 -47.81 14.21 6.50
C PRO A 259 -49.31 14.54 6.38
N THR A 260 -49.63 15.49 5.50
CA THR A 260 -50.99 15.82 5.08
C THR A 260 -51.59 14.72 4.18
N LYS A 261 -52.92 14.56 4.30
CA LYS A 261 -53.76 13.49 3.74
C LYS A 261 -53.90 13.52 2.21
N ASN A 262 -54.25 12.32 1.72
CA ASN A 262 -54.77 11.92 0.39
C ASN A 262 -53.69 11.61 -0.67
N ASP A 263 -53.49 10.33 -1.00
CA ASP A 263 -54.40 9.62 -1.89
C ASP A 263 -54.22 8.09 -1.83
N ARG A 264 -55.30 7.37 -2.10
CA ARG A 264 -55.43 5.91 -2.01
C ARG A 264 -54.61 5.18 -3.08
N LEU A 265 -53.66 4.32 -2.69
CA LEU A 265 -53.19 3.20 -3.52
C LEU A 265 -53.03 1.91 -2.69
N LYS A 266 -53.40 0.80 -3.35
CA LYS A 266 -53.84 -0.49 -2.80
C LYS A 266 -52.78 -1.23 -1.98
N ALA A 267 -53.23 -1.87 -0.90
CA ALA A 267 -52.45 -2.76 -0.05
C ALA A 267 -51.92 -3.98 -0.83
N ILE A 268 -50.60 -4.15 -0.85
CA ILE A 268 -49.93 -5.40 -1.24
C ILE A 268 -49.57 -6.14 0.06
N LYS A 269 -49.97 -7.41 0.13
CA LYS A 269 -49.73 -8.33 1.26
C LYS A 269 -48.23 -8.43 1.57
N GLN A 270 -47.87 -8.29 2.84
CA GLN A 270 -46.53 -8.60 3.36
C GLN A 270 -46.15 -10.06 3.06
N CYS A 271 -45.06 -10.26 2.33
CA CYS A 271 -44.38 -11.55 2.26
C CYS A 271 -43.59 -11.77 3.56
N LYS A 272 -43.99 -12.74 4.38
CA LYS A 272 -43.15 -13.33 5.43
C LYS A 272 -42.15 -14.29 4.78
N ALA A 273 -40.95 -13.82 4.46
CA ALA A 273 -39.83 -14.71 4.18
C ALA A 273 -39.17 -15.13 5.50
N LYS A 274 -39.24 -16.43 5.84
CA LYS A 274 -38.42 -17.02 6.90
C LYS A 274 -36.99 -17.18 6.37
N ALA A 275 -36.07 -16.34 6.85
CA ALA A 275 -34.64 -16.58 6.67
C ALA A 275 -34.14 -17.43 7.85
N HIS A 276 -33.98 -18.74 7.65
CA HIS A 276 -33.18 -19.58 8.53
C HIS A 276 -31.75 -19.59 8.03
N TYR A 277 -30.94 -18.68 8.56
CA TYR A 277 -29.49 -18.79 8.57
C TYR A 277 -28.98 -18.23 9.90
N VAL A 278 -28.61 -19.13 10.81
CA VAL A 278 -27.90 -18.79 12.04
C VAL A 278 -26.43 -19.00 11.74
N PRO A 279 -25.59 -17.96 11.65
CA PRO A 279 -24.16 -18.17 11.54
C PRO A 279 -23.65 -18.85 12.81
N GLU A 280 -22.88 -19.92 12.64
CA GLU A 280 -22.28 -20.68 13.73
C GLU A 280 -21.43 -19.75 14.60
N LYS A 281 -21.64 -19.75 15.92
CA LYS A 281 -20.89 -18.92 16.85
C LYS A 281 -19.45 -19.43 16.91
N ILE A 282 -18.52 -18.67 16.35
CA ILE A 282 -17.08 -18.93 16.52
C ILE A 282 -16.70 -18.44 17.92
N TYR A 283 -16.43 -19.38 18.81
CA TYR A 283 -15.97 -19.10 20.16
C TYR A 283 -14.51 -18.62 20.13
N ALA A 284 -14.20 -17.65 21.01
CA ALA A 284 -12.89 -17.00 21.04
C ALA A 284 -11.75 -17.98 21.37
N ASP A 285 -12.03 -19.04 22.11
CA ASP A 285 -11.10 -20.14 22.44
C ASP A 285 -10.54 -20.82 21.19
N ARG A 286 -11.35 -21.01 20.14
CA ARG A 286 -10.92 -21.62 18.87
C ARG A 286 -9.99 -20.69 18.09
N MET A 287 -10.17 -19.38 18.21
CA MET A 287 -9.30 -18.37 17.58
C MET A 287 -7.94 -18.31 18.29
N PHE A 288 -7.92 -18.37 19.62
CA PHE A 288 -6.67 -18.46 20.39
C PHE A 288 -5.92 -19.78 20.15
N GLY A 289 -6.64 -20.91 19.98
CA GLY A 289 -6.03 -22.20 19.63
C GLY A 289 -5.28 -22.14 18.29
N ILE A 290 -5.93 -21.59 17.24
CA ILE A 290 -5.33 -21.48 15.90
C ILE A 290 -4.10 -20.55 15.90
N ILE A 291 -4.15 -19.42 16.63
CA ILE A 291 -3.00 -18.52 16.78
C ILE A 291 -1.86 -19.21 17.55
N GLY A 292 -2.18 -19.96 18.61
CA GLY A 292 -1.22 -20.70 19.40
C GLY A 292 -0.45 -21.75 18.59
N GLU A 293 -1.16 -22.55 17.80
CA GLU A 293 -0.56 -23.57 16.93
C GLU A 293 0.32 -22.94 15.83
N SER A 294 -0.12 -21.82 15.25
CA SER A 294 0.64 -21.12 14.21
C SER A 294 1.92 -20.46 14.74
N LEU A 295 1.91 -19.95 15.97
CA LEU A 295 3.10 -19.43 16.64
C LEU A 295 4.09 -20.54 17.01
N MET A 296 3.60 -21.71 17.45
CA MET A 296 4.44 -22.88 17.76
C MET A 296 5.20 -23.41 16.54
N GLN A 297 4.64 -23.25 15.34
CA GLN A 297 5.27 -23.65 14.08
C GLN A 297 6.10 -22.53 13.41
N SER A 298 6.24 -21.37 14.06
CA SER A 298 7.01 -20.28 13.49
C SER A 298 8.52 -20.61 13.42
N PRO A 299 9.24 -20.10 12.41
CA PRO A 299 10.69 -20.28 12.29
C PRO A 299 11.46 -19.82 13.54
N ALA A 300 10.96 -18.78 14.23
CA ALA A 300 11.55 -18.26 15.46
C ALA A 300 11.43 -19.23 16.64
N VAL A 301 10.26 -19.85 16.84
CA VAL A 301 10.07 -20.85 17.90
C VAL A 301 10.87 -22.12 17.60
N THR A 302 10.91 -22.55 16.34
CA THR A 302 11.71 -23.71 15.91
C THR A 302 13.22 -23.47 16.11
N PHE A 303 13.69 -22.25 15.86
CA PHE A 303 15.08 -21.85 16.11
C PHE A 303 15.43 -21.89 17.60
N ILE A 304 14.57 -21.32 18.46
CA ILE A 304 14.76 -21.34 19.91
C ILE A 304 14.74 -22.79 20.43
N GLN A 305 13.82 -23.62 19.96
CA GLN A 305 13.69 -25.01 20.41
C GLN A 305 14.93 -25.84 20.06
N ARG A 306 15.51 -25.64 18.86
CA ARG A 306 16.78 -26.28 18.47
C ARG A 306 17.98 -25.74 19.24
N TYR A 307 18.02 -24.44 19.52
CA TYR A 307 19.15 -23.81 20.22
C TYR A 307 19.23 -24.24 21.69
N TRP A 308 18.09 -24.48 22.35
CA TRP A 308 18.02 -24.80 23.78
C TRP A 308 17.87 -26.30 24.10
N GLN A 309 17.66 -27.16 23.08
CA GLN A 309 17.59 -28.62 23.24
C GLN A 309 18.81 -29.26 23.95
N PRO A 310 20.07 -28.84 23.73
CA PRO A 310 21.21 -29.48 24.40
C PRO A 310 21.40 -29.06 25.87
N HIS A 311 20.61 -28.12 26.40
CA HIS A 311 20.76 -27.62 27.78
C HIS A 311 19.81 -28.27 28.80
N PHE A 312 18.92 -29.16 28.35
CA PHE A 312 17.97 -29.88 29.19
C PHE A 312 17.90 -31.36 28.80
N MET A 313 18.95 -32.12 29.12
CA MET A 313 18.87 -33.58 29.22
C MET A 313 19.20 -33.99 30.67
N PRO A 314 18.40 -34.84 31.33
CA PRO A 314 18.85 -35.52 32.54
C PRO A 314 20.01 -36.46 32.16
N ALA A 315 21.06 -36.48 32.99
CA ALA A 315 22.24 -37.30 32.77
C ALA A 315 21.87 -38.80 32.67
N VAL A 316 22.28 -39.44 31.58
CA VAL A 316 22.27 -40.90 31.44
C VAL A 316 23.55 -41.43 32.11
N PRO A 317 23.51 -42.48 32.94
CA PRO A 317 24.70 -43.04 33.57
C PRO A 317 25.66 -43.60 32.51
N VAL A 318 26.95 -43.34 32.69
CA VAL A 318 28.03 -43.83 31.82
C VAL A 318 28.41 -45.24 32.28
N ASP A 319 28.25 -46.24 31.41
CA ASP A 319 28.88 -47.56 31.58
C ASP A 319 30.35 -47.49 31.11
N GLU A 320 31.26 -48.01 31.92
CA GLU A 320 32.71 -48.06 31.69
C GLU A 320 33.09 -48.98 30.50
N PRO A 321 34.10 -48.62 29.69
CA PRO A 321 34.58 -49.48 28.62
C PRO A 321 35.53 -50.58 29.16
N LYS A 322 35.25 -51.83 28.75
CA LYS A 322 36.18 -52.96 28.92
C LYS A 322 37.45 -52.73 28.11
N VAL A 323 38.59 -52.97 28.77
CA VAL A 323 39.94 -52.99 28.21
C VAL A 323 40.21 -54.40 27.67
N ASP A 324 40.58 -54.52 26.40
CA ASP A 324 41.16 -55.75 25.84
C ASP A 324 42.64 -55.51 25.49
N GLU A 325 43.50 -56.40 26.02
CA GLU A 325 44.96 -56.42 25.88
C GLU A 325 45.44 -56.98 24.51
N PRO A 326 46.71 -56.73 24.13
CA PRO A 326 47.14 -56.78 22.73
C PRO A 326 47.74 -58.12 22.26
N THR A 327 47.39 -58.46 21.02
CA THR A 327 48.13 -59.15 19.93
C THR A 327 49.21 -60.19 20.23
N THR A 328 49.12 -61.32 19.50
CA THR A 328 50.33 -61.97 18.94
C THR A 328 50.03 -62.55 17.55
N HIS A 329 50.95 -62.30 16.63
CA HIS A 329 50.86 -62.61 15.20
C HIS A 329 51.73 -63.84 14.84
N GLN A 330 51.35 -64.48 13.73
CA GLN A 330 52.13 -65.35 12.81
C GLN A 330 51.99 -66.88 12.98
N PRO A 331 52.30 -67.68 11.92
CA PRO A 331 51.78 -67.61 10.55
C PRO A 331 51.35 -69.00 10.02
N LYS A 332 50.80 -69.01 8.80
CA LYS A 332 50.35 -70.16 8.01
C LYS A 332 51.38 -71.29 7.87
N THR A 333 50.91 -72.54 7.89
CA THR A 333 51.50 -73.68 7.15
C THR A 333 50.39 -74.56 6.55
N ASP A 334 50.47 -74.68 5.23
CA ASP A 334 50.13 -75.74 4.28
C ASP A 334 48.94 -76.72 4.45
N THR A 335 48.19 -76.82 3.34
CA THR A 335 47.26 -77.88 2.90
C THR A 335 48.05 -79.20 2.62
N PRO A 336 47.43 -80.38 2.48
CA PRO A 336 46.09 -80.68 1.92
C PRO A 336 45.00 -81.02 2.93
#